data_AF-A0A1G7VTG4-F1
#
_entry.id   AF-A0A1G7VTG4-F1
#
_cell.length_a   1.000
_cell.length_b   1.000
_cell.length_c   1.000
_cell.angle_alpha   90.00
_cell.angle_beta   90.00
_cell.angle_gamma   90.00
#
_symmetry.space_group_name_H-M   'P 1'
#
loop_
_entity.id
_entity.type
_entity.pdbx_description
1 polymer ?
#
loop_
_entity_poly.entity_id
_entity_poly.type
_entity_poly.pdbx_seq_one_letter_code
_entity_poly.pdbx_strand_id
1 'polypeptide(L)'
;MGLKKYENAIIIVGLIISFIGSLIMVYLFVWHHKDASTNMALDTDAVGDYGSFIGGVVGTILSILLLYLTFRLQREDSENNSRVYENQILNDEFFHMLELYNDIAERFEYYNDKKAVFNKGKEALKSLLEEMYDNYDAGTNFNQRRKVAQYEYMNVIHSHYETAAVYYRTIYRIFQIIDETKCEEDKKVEYAKIMRAQLTSTELVMLRYNAMTLYGLKSKQYLNSYNILKHIQPFDLLEMKKWRASLNIQEMSLANMTLQNVRFLAKDLLTGESEKLYKQMKDNRYCLRIETNDTYSKLMVMVSIDNTFVTPKYSQMLWLDNYTPDELEDMMNYFFYDTVCLSNFNMFNKRTDLHFHHIKKIVPDGLTTITVSVENKKGNPIKLSN
;
A
#
# COMPACT_ATOMS: atom_id res chain seq x y z
N MET A 1 -2.93 -32.33 -10.17
CA MET A 1 -2.28 -32.54 -11.49
C MET A 1 -2.48 -33.96 -12.06
N GLY A 2 -2.60 -35.01 -11.23
CA GLY A 2 -2.81 -36.39 -11.69
C GLY A 2 -4.16 -36.67 -12.39
N LEU A 3 -5.27 -36.10 -11.90
CA LEU A 3 -6.62 -36.37 -12.44
C LEU A 3 -6.87 -35.85 -13.86
N LYS A 4 -6.43 -34.62 -14.18
CA LYS A 4 -6.56 -34.03 -15.54
C LYS A 4 -5.94 -34.89 -16.66
N LYS A 5 -4.90 -35.68 -16.34
CA LYS A 5 -4.24 -36.56 -17.31
C LYS A 5 -5.11 -37.77 -17.70
N TYR A 6 -5.88 -38.30 -16.75
CA TYR A 6 -6.79 -39.43 -16.99
C TYR A 6 -8.10 -38.99 -17.65
N GLU A 7 -8.55 -37.77 -17.39
CA GLU A 7 -9.78 -37.21 -18.01
C GLU A 7 -9.67 -37.09 -19.53
N ASN A 8 -8.55 -36.56 -20.05
CA ASN A 8 -8.33 -36.49 -21.50
C ASN A 8 -8.23 -37.89 -22.12
N ALA A 9 -7.65 -38.85 -21.41
CA ALA A 9 -7.59 -40.24 -21.86
C ALA A 9 -8.99 -40.87 -21.95
N ILE A 10 -9.87 -40.62 -20.97
CA ILE A 10 -11.26 -41.13 -20.97
C ILE A 10 -12.05 -40.56 -22.16
N ILE A 11 -11.91 -39.26 -22.44
CA ILE A 11 -12.58 -38.62 -23.59
C ILE A 11 -12.10 -39.24 -24.90
N ILE A 12 -10.78 -39.39 -25.07
CA ILE A 12 -10.19 -39.97 -26.28
C ILE A 12 -10.62 -41.42 -26.46
N VAL A 13 -10.59 -42.23 -25.38
CA VAL A 13 -11.04 -43.63 -25.41
C VAL A 13 -12.53 -43.73 -25.76
N GLY A 14 -13.38 -42.89 -25.18
CA GLY A 14 -14.81 -42.86 -25.50
C GLY A 14 -15.09 -42.55 -26.98
N LEU A 15 -14.35 -41.60 -27.56
CA LEU A 15 -14.42 -41.27 -28.98
C LEU A 15 -13.92 -42.41 -29.87
N ILE A 16 -12.81 -43.06 -29.48
CA ILE A 16 -12.24 -44.20 -30.21
C ILE A 16 -13.21 -45.39 -30.19
N ILE A 17 -13.81 -45.72 -29.05
CA ILE A 17 -14.80 -46.81 -28.93
C ILE A 17 -16.02 -46.51 -29.82
N SER A 18 -16.50 -45.27 -29.80
CA SER A 18 -17.62 -44.82 -30.61
C SER A 18 -17.33 -44.92 -32.12
N PHE A 19 -16.11 -44.57 -32.52
CA PHE A 19 -15.64 -44.63 -33.90
C PHE A 19 -15.44 -46.08 -34.37
N ILE A 20 -14.78 -46.91 -33.57
CA ILE A 20 -14.57 -48.34 -33.87
C ILE A 20 -15.92 -49.08 -33.92
N GLY A 21 -16.83 -48.82 -32.98
CA GLY A 21 -18.17 -49.40 -32.98
C GLY A 21 -18.95 -49.05 -34.25
N SER A 22 -18.85 -47.80 -34.70
CA SER A 22 -19.46 -47.36 -35.97
C SER A 22 -18.84 -48.08 -37.18
N LEU A 23 -17.51 -48.20 -37.23
CA LEU A 23 -16.80 -48.89 -38.32
C LEU A 23 -17.10 -50.39 -38.39
N ILE A 24 -17.15 -51.08 -37.25
CA ILE A 24 -17.49 -52.50 -37.17
C ILE A 24 -18.90 -52.72 -37.70
N MET A 25 -19.85 -51.84 -37.36
CA MET A 25 -21.23 -51.97 -37.83
C MET A 25 -21.37 -51.69 -39.32
N VAL A 26 -20.68 -50.69 -39.86
CA VAL A 26 -20.62 -50.46 -41.31
C VAL A 26 -20.01 -51.66 -42.04
N TYR A 27 -18.97 -52.26 -41.48
CA TYR A 27 -18.35 -53.46 -42.03
C TYR A 27 -19.28 -54.68 -42.03
N LEU A 28 -19.99 -54.91 -40.92
CA LEU A 28 -20.97 -56.00 -40.81
C LEU A 28 -22.13 -55.82 -41.79
N PHE A 29 -22.60 -54.58 -41.98
CA PHE A 29 -23.62 -54.25 -42.99
C PHE A 29 -23.15 -54.61 -44.41
N VAL A 30 -21.93 -54.21 -44.79
CA VAL A 30 -21.35 -54.51 -46.11
C VAL A 30 -21.08 -56.00 -46.29
N TRP A 31 -20.61 -56.70 -45.26
CA TRP A 31 -20.38 -58.15 -45.31
C TRP A 31 -21.69 -58.92 -45.45
N HIS A 32 -22.72 -58.54 -44.68
CA HIS A 32 -24.02 -59.22 -44.71
C HIS A 32 -24.71 -59.10 -46.09
N HIS A 33 -24.34 -58.11 -46.89
CA HIS A 33 -24.83 -57.91 -48.26
C HIS A 33 -23.81 -58.26 -49.36
N LYS A 34 -22.89 -59.20 -49.11
CA LYS A 34 -21.91 -59.66 -50.13
C LYS A 34 -22.52 -60.32 -51.38
N ASP A 35 -23.81 -60.69 -51.36
CA ASP A 35 -24.57 -61.16 -52.53
C ASP A 35 -25.44 -60.06 -53.18
N ALA A 36 -25.09 -58.77 -52.99
CA ALA A 36 -25.75 -57.65 -53.65
C ALA A 36 -25.36 -57.59 -55.14
N SER A 37 -26.04 -58.39 -55.96
CA SER A 37 -26.20 -58.07 -57.38
C SER A 37 -26.71 -56.62 -57.52
N THR A 38 -26.15 -55.87 -58.46
CA THR A 38 -26.20 -54.40 -58.58
C THR A 38 -27.57 -53.79 -58.89
N ASN A 39 -28.69 -54.47 -58.59
CA ASN A 39 -30.04 -54.06 -58.96
C ASN A 39 -31.13 -54.35 -57.90
N MET A 40 -30.79 -54.41 -56.60
CA MET A 40 -31.79 -54.46 -55.54
C MET A 40 -31.83 -53.17 -54.73
N ALA A 41 -33.05 -52.69 -54.49
CA ALA A 41 -33.34 -51.62 -53.55
C ALA A 41 -32.72 -51.97 -52.18
N LEU A 42 -32.08 -50.99 -51.53
CA LEU A 42 -31.56 -51.13 -50.18
C LEU A 42 -32.66 -51.72 -49.27
N ASP A 43 -32.32 -52.79 -48.55
CA ASP A 43 -33.20 -53.36 -47.52
C ASP A 43 -33.37 -52.32 -46.40
N THR A 44 -34.53 -51.66 -46.40
CA THR A 44 -34.85 -50.58 -45.47
C THR A 44 -34.93 -51.06 -44.03
N ASP A 45 -35.24 -52.34 -43.81
CA ASP A 45 -35.38 -52.91 -42.47
C ASP A 45 -33.99 -53.18 -41.88
N ALA A 46 -33.08 -53.76 -42.67
CA ALA A 46 -31.68 -53.92 -42.28
C ALA A 46 -31.05 -52.56 -41.96
N VAL A 47 -31.16 -51.57 -42.87
CA VAL A 47 -30.62 -50.22 -42.63
C VAL A 47 -31.20 -49.60 -41.34
N GLY A 48 -32.49 -49.84 -41.05
CA GLY A 48 -33.15 -49.41 -39.82
C GLY A 48 -32.57 -50.04 -38.54
N ASP A 49 -32.26 -51.33 -38.55
CA ASP A 49 -31.66 -52.04 -37.42
C ASP A 49 -30.23 -51.57 -37.11
N TYR A 50 -29.40 -51.37 -38.15
CA TYR A 50 -28.06 -50.82 -37.99
C TYR A 50 -28.09 -49.35 -37.53
N GLY A 51 -29.00 -48.55 -38.08
CA GLY A 51 -29.26 -47.18 -37.63
C GLY A 51 -29.67 -47.12 -36.16
N SER A 52 -30.49 -48.08 -35.71
CA SER A 52 -30.93 -48.20 -34.31
C SER A 52 -29.79 -48.56 -33.36
N PHE A 53 -28.84 -49.40 -33.77
CA PHE A 53 -27.64 -49.67 -32.98
C PHE A 53 -26.70 -48.46 -32.91
N ILE A 54 -26.43 -47.79 -34.04
CA ILE A 54 -25.55 -46.62 -34.06
C ILE A 54 -26.18 -45.49 -33.22
N GLY A 55 -27.46 -45.20 -33.42
CA GLY A 55 -28.18 -44.20 -32.61
C GLY A 55 -28.28 -44.59 -31.13
N GLY A 56 -28.56 -45.86 -30.84
CA GLY A 56 -28.79 -46.36 -29.48
C GLY A 56 -27.51 -46.54 -28.66
N VAL A 57 -26.46 -47.13 -29.22
CA VAL A 57 -25.22 -47.44 -28.49
C VAL A 57 -24.20 -46.33 -28.68
N VAL A 58 -23.83 -46.02 -29.93
CA VAL A 58 -22.83 -44.97 -30.21
C VAL A 58 -23.38 -43.60 -29.81
N GLY A 59 -24.63 -43.31 -30.16
CA GLY A 59 -25.30 -42.07 -29.76
C GLY A 59 -25.39 -41.90 -28.25
N THR A 60 -25.66 -42.95 -27.48
CA THR A 60 -25.71 -42.87 -26.00
C THR A 60 -24.33 -42.63 -25.39
N ILE A 61 -23.29 -43.34 -25.86
CA ILE A 61 -21.91 -43.14 -25.38
C ILE A 61 -21.45 -41.71 -25.68
N LEU A 62 -21.69 -41.22 -26.90
CA LEU A 62 -21.39 -39.84 -27.28
C LEU A 62 -22.19 -38.84 -26.47
N SER A 63 -23.48 -39.11 -26.20
CA SER A 63 -24.34 -38.23 -25.40
C SER A 63 -23.84 -38.10 -23.96
N ILE A 64 -23.45 -39.22 -23.32
CA ILE A 64 -22.87 -39.20 -21.97
C ILE A 64 -21.55 -38.41 -21.95
N LEU A 65 -20.72 -38.59 -22.98
CA LEU A 65 -19.43 -37.88 -23.11
C LEU A 65 -19.64 -36.37 -23.31
N LEU A 66 -20.58 -35.96 -24.16
CA LEU A 66 -20.95 -34.56 -24.36
C LEU A 66 -21.55 -33.94 -23.09
N LEU A 67 -22.39 -34.67 -22.38
CA LEU A 67 -22.97 -34.24 -21.11
C LEU A 67 -21.87 -34.03 -20.05
N TYR A 68 -20.93 -34.97 -19.93
CA TYR A 68 -19.78 -34.84 -19.04
C TYR A 68 -18.93 -33.60 -19.39
N LEU A 69 -18.62 -33.41 -20.67
CA LEU A 69 -17.84 -32.25 -21.14
C LEU A 69 -18.57 -30.94 -20.82
N THR A 70 -19.89 -30.91 -21.05
CA THR A 70 -20.74 -29.75 -20.80
C THR A 70 -20.76 -29.41 -19.31
N PHE A 71 -21.01 -30.38 -18.44
CA PHE A 71 -20.96 -30.18 -16.98
C PHE A 71 -19.59 -29.71 -16.50
N ARG A 72 -18.50 -30.22 -17.09
CA ARG A 72 -17.16 -29.77 -16.75
C ARG A 72 -16.95 -28.30 -17.09
N LEU A 73 -17.28 -27.90 -18.32
CA LEU A 73 -17.18 -26.51 -18.76
C LEU A 73 -18.05 -25.60 -17.89
N GLN A 74 -19.30 -26.00 -17.61
CA GLN A 74 -20.19 -25.25 -16.72
C GLN A 74 -19.64 -25.11 -15.30
N ARG A 75 -19.00 -26.15 -14.75
CA ARG A 75 -18.39 -26.07 -13.42
C ARG A 75 -17.21 -25.12 -13.40
N GLU A 76 -16.33 -25.18 -14.39
CA GLU A 76 -15.19 -24.28 -14.53
C GLU A 76 -15.66 -22.82 -14.72
N ASP A 77 -16.65 -22.60 -15.58
CA ASP A 77 -17.27 -21.29 -15.79
C ASP A 77 -17.97 -20.80 -14.51
N SER A 78 -18.63 -21.68 -13.76
CA SER A 78 -19.26 -21.34 -12.48
C SER A 78 -18.24 -20.93 -11.41
N GLU A 79 -17.11 -21.63 -11.32
CA GLU A 79 -16.02 -21.28 -10.39
C GLU A 79 -15.38 -19.93 -10.77
N ASN A 80 -15.11 -19.69 -12.06
CA ASN A 80 -14.59 -18.42 -12.56
C ASN A 80 -15.60 -17.27 -12.36
N ASN A 81 -16.87 -17.49 -12.68
CA ASN A 81 -17.94 -16.52 -12.47
C ASN A 81 -18.11 -16.18 -10.99
N SER A 82 -17.97 -17.15 -10.09
CA SER A 82 -18.03 -16.91 -8.64
C SER A 82 -16.91 -15.96 -8.21
N ARG A 83 -15.68 -16.18 -8.69
CA ARG A 83 -14.54 -15.29 -8.40
C ARG A 83 -14.74 -13.89 -8.97
N VAL A 84 -15.24 -13.78 -10.21
CA VAL A 84 -15.51 -12.47 -10.83
C VAL A 84 -16.60 -11.74 -10.05
N TYR A 85 -17.66 -12.44 -9.65
CA TYR A 85 -18.76 -11.90 -8.88
C TYR A 85 -18.33 -11.41 -7.48
N GLU A 86 -17.52 -12.18 -6.75
CA GLU A 86 -16.96 -11.75 -5.46
C GLU A 86 -16.10 -10.49 -5.60
N ASN A 87 -15.30 -10.40 -6.67
CA ASN A 87 -14.51 -9.20 -6.95
C ASN A 87 -15.41 -7.99 -7.29
N GLN A 88 -16.52 -8.19 -7.99
CA GLN A 88 -17.47 -7.12 -8.30
C GLN A 88 -18.15 -6.61 -7.03
N ILE A 89 -18.64 -7.50 -6.16
CA ILE A 89 -19.24 -7.11 -4.87
C ILE A 89 -18.25 -6.29 -4.04
N LEU A 90 -17.01 -6.78 -3.91
CA LEU A 90 -15.97 -6.07 -3.18
C LEU A 90 -15.73 -4.67 -3.77
N ASN A 91 -15.68 -4.58 -5.10
CA ASN A 91 -15.45 -3.33 -5.80
C ASN A 91 -16.57 -2.32 -5.53
N ASP A 92 -17.81 -2.77 -5.62
CA ASP A 92 -19.00 -1.95 -5.38
C ASP A 92 -19.07 -1.50 -3.91
N GLU A 93 -18.81 -2.42 -2.96
CA GLU A 93 -18.76 -2.08 -1.53
C GLU A 93 -17.64 -1.08 -1.24
N PHE A 94 -16.45 -1.27 -1.80
CA PHE A 94 -15.32 -0.36 -1.64
C PHE A 94 -15.65 1.04 -2.17
N PHE A 95 -16.14 1.16 -3.40
CA PHE A 95 -16.44 2.47 -4.01
C PHE A 95 -17.61 3.17 -3.33
N HIS A 96 -18.63 2.43 -2.90
CA HIS A 96 -19.72 2.99 -2.10
C HIS A 96 -19.21 3.56 -0.77
N MET A 97 -18.31 2.83 -0.09
CA MET A 97 -17.68 3.32 1.14
C MET A 97 -16.77 4.54 0.89
N LEU A 98 -16.11 4.59 -0.27
CA LEU A 98 -15.28 5.73 -0.68
C LEU A 98 -16.13 7.00 -0.94
N GLU A 99 -17.29 6.84 -1.58
CA GLU A 99 -18.29 7.91 -1.74
C GLU A 99 -18.78 8.40 -0.39
N LEU A 100 -19.16 7.48 0.52
CA LEU A 100 -19.56 7.82 1.88
C LEU A 100 -18.47 8.59 2.63
N TYR A 101 -17.21 8.19 2.49
CA TYR A 101 -16.07 8.93 3.05
C TYR A 101 -16.01 10.38 2.52
N ASN A 102 -16.14 10.58 1.21
CA ASN A 102 -16.14 11.92 0.61
C ASN A 102 -17.32 12.77 1.12
N ASP A 103 -18.52 12.18 1.21
CA ASP A 103 -19.72 12.84 1.73
C ASP A 103 -19.56 13.27 3.19
N ILE A 104 -18.89 12.46 4.02
CA ILE A 104 -18.61 12.81 5.41
C ILE A 104 -17.52 13.88 5.48
N ALA A 105 -16.48 13.78 4.64
CA ALA A 105 -15.42 14.78 4.57
C ALA A 105 -15.99 16.17 4.25
N GLU A 106 -16.99 16.27 3.37
CA GLU A 106 -17.68 17.51 3.02
C GLU A 106 -18.52 18.11 4.17
N ARG A 107 -18.81 17.35 5.23
CA ARG A 107 -19.59 17.85 6.39
C ARG A 107 -18.73 18.55 7.44
N PHE A 108 -17.41 18.55 7.30
CA PHE A 108 -16.58 19.36 8.18
C PHE A 108 -16.82 20.84 7.92
N GLU A 109 -16.99 21.59 8.99
CA GLU A 109 -17.22 23.03 8.94
C GLU A 109 -16.24 23.68 9.92
N TYR A 110 -15.74 24.85 9.57
CA TYR A 110 -14.85 25.62 10.40
C TYR A 110 -15.20 27.10 10.28
N TYR A 111 -15.37 27.76 11.41
CA TYR A 111 -15.65 29.18 11.47
C TYR A 111 -14.61 29.89 12.33
N ASN A 112 -14.00 30.94 11.77
CA ASN A 112 -13.05 31.79 12.48
C ASN A 112 -13.64 33.19 12.65
N ASP A 113 -14.16 33.47 13.85
CA ASP A 113 -14.75 34.77 14.21
C ASP A 113 -13.79 35.93 13.94
N LYS A 114 -12.48 35.75 14.22
CA LYS A 114 -11.48 36.81 14.13
C LYS A 114 -11.20 37.23 12.69
N LYS A 115 -11.27 36.28 11.75
CA LYS A 115 -11.00 36.52 10.33
C LYS A 115 -12.27 36.64 9.50
N ALA A 116 -13.45 36.40 10.08
CA ALA A 116 -14.73 36.28 9.39
C ALA A 116 -14.67 35.27 8.21
N VAL A 117 -13.96 34.17 8.40
CA VAL A 117 -13.77 33.12 7.38
C VAL A 117 -14.60 31.90 7.76
N PHE A 118 -15.35 31.38 6.79
CA PHE A 118 -16.05 30.11 6.87
C PHE A 118 -15.47 29.16 5.83
N ASN A 119 -14.98 28.00 6.29
CA ASN A 119 -14.47 26.94 5.43
C ASN A 119 -15.30 25.68 5.62
N LYS A 120 -15.42 24.88 4.55
CA LYS A 120 -16.16 23.62 4.54
C LYS A 120 -15.29 22.51 3.95
N GLY A 121 -15.65 21.28 4.25
CA GLY A 121 -15.04 20.09 3.68
C GLY A 121 -13.57 19.96 4.05
N LYS A 122 -12.75 19.61 3.06
CA LYS A 122 -11.30 19.46 3.25
C LYS A 122 -10.58 20.78 3.59
N GLU A 123 -11.12 21.93 3.18
CA GLU A 123 -10.58 23.24 3.59
C GLU A 123 -10.88 23.55 5.07
N ALA A 124 -12.01 23.07 5.60
CA ALA A 124 -12.28 23.14 7.04
C ALA A 124 -11.25 22.33 7.83
N LEU A 125 -10.97 21.09 7.40
CA LEU A 125 -9.92 20.25 8.01
C LEU A 125 -8.54 20.93 8.00
N LYS A 126 -8.20 21.61 6.89
CA LYS A 126 -6.95 22.38 6.80
C LYS A 126 -6.91 23.51 7.82
N SER A 127 -8.02 24.24 7.96
CA SER A 127 -8.13 25.32 8.94
C SER A 127 -8.04 24.82 10.39
N LEU A 128 -8.61 23.64 10.67
CA LEU A 128 -8.45 22.96 11.96
C LEU A 128 -6.99 22.59 12.23
N LEU A 129 -6.25 22.09 11.23
CA LEU A 129 -4.83 21.82 11.38
C LEU A 129 -4.04 23.12 11.62
N GLU A 130 -4.37 24.21 10.93
CA GLU A 130 -3.78 25.54 11.16
C GLU A 130 -4.04 26.04 12.59
N GLU A 131 -5.24 25.84 13.14
CA GLU A 131 -5.54 26.15 14.54
C GLU A 131 -4.67 25.34 15.50
N MET A 132 -4.54 24.03 15.27
CA MET A 132 -3.64 23.17 16.06
C MET A 132 -2.20 23.69 15.99
N TYR A 133 -1.77 24.13 14.82
CA TYR A 133 -0.45 24.72 14.62
C TYR A 133 -0.27 26.00 15.41
N ASP A 134 -1.23 26.92 15.36
CA ASP A 134 -1.16 28.20 16.07
C ASP A 134 -1.04 27.98 17.58
N ASN A 135 -1.82 27.05 18.13
CA ASN A 135 -1.84 26.73 19.56
C ASN A 135 -0.62 25.93 20.05
N TYR A 136 0.06 25.18 19.18
CA TYR A 136 1.19 24.34 19.57
C TYR A 136 2.41 25.16 20.05
N ASP A 137 2.92 24.86 21.24
CA ASP A 137 4.12 25.49 21.79
C ASP A 137 5.41 24.93 21.16
N ALA A 138 6.12 25.76 20.40
CA ALA A 138 7.40 25.42 19.75
C ALA A 138 8.55 25.17 20.76
N GLY A 139 8.43 25.71 21.98
CA GLY A 139 9.39 25.55 23.09
C GLY A 139 9.31 24.20 23.80
N THR A 140 8.37 23.34 23.41
CA THR A 140 8.16 22.03 24.03
C THR A 140 9.45 21.18 24.01
N ASN A 141 9.77 20.57 25.16
CA ASN A 141 10.89 19.64 25.31
C ASN A 141 10.74 18.42 24.36
N PHE A 142 11.85 17.96 23.77
CA PHE A 142 11.96 16.77 22.92
C PHE A 142 11.03 15.61 23.32
N ASN A 143 11.02 15.21 24.60
CA ASN A 143 10.22 14.08 25.08
C ASN A 143 8.71 14.34 25.16
N GLN A 144 8.30 15.61 25.16
CA GLN A 144 6.91 16.04 25.30
C GLN A 144 6.28 16.45 23.96
N ARG A 145 7.08 16.77 22.92
CA ARG A 145 6.60 17.26 21.60
C ARG A 145 5.41 16.47 21.06
N ARG A 146 5.56 15.14 20.98
CA ARG A 146 4.50 14.24 20.50
C ARG A 146 3.24 14.28 21.39
N LYS A 147 3.40 14.38 22.71
CA LYS A 147 2.27 14.43 23.66
C LYS A 147 1.50 15.75 23.54
N VAL A 148 2.21 16.87 23.39
CA VAL A 148 1.60 18.19 23.18
C VAL A 148 0.89 18.23 21.82
N ALA A 149 1.50 17.71 20.76
CA ALA A 149 0.85 17.65 19.44
C ALA A 149 -0.43 16.80 19.46
N GLN A 150 -0.39 15.66 20.18
CA GLN A 150 -1.59 14.86 20.43
C GLN A 150 -2.65 15.61 21.24
N TYR A 151 -2.25 16.39 22.24
CA TYR A 151 -3.16 17.19 23.04
C TYR A 151 -3.86 18.27 22.19
N GLU A 152 -3.11 19.00 21.35
CA GLU A 152 -3.70 19.99 20.44
C GLU A 152 -4.67 19.36 19.43
N TYR A 153 -4.32 18.19 18.90
CA TYR A 153 -5.25 17.41 18.06
C TYR A 153 -6.55 17.10 18.79
N MET A 154 -6.46 16.62 20.04
CA MET A 154 -7.64 16.28 20.83
C MET A 154 -8.51 17.51 21.12
N ASN A 155 -7.90 18.65 21.44
CA ASN A 155 -8.64 19.91 21.70
C ASN A 155 -9.49 20.32 20.50
N VAL A 156 -8.90 20.30 19.30
CA VAL A 156 -9.58 20.73 18.07
C VAL A 156 -10.64 19.74 17.62
N ILE A 157 -10.37 18.43 17.75
CA ILE A 157 -11.31 17.38 17.36
C ILE A 157 -12.48 17.25 18.33
N HIS A 158 -12.34 17.58 19.62
CA HIS A 158 -13.46 17.55 20.56
C HIS A 158 -14.61 18.47 20.11
N SER A 159 -14.31 19.64 19.57
CA SER A 159 -15.31 20.57 19.04
C SER A 159 -16.04 20.03 17.79
N HIS A 160 -15.50 19.00 17.14
CA HIS A 160 -16.03 18.38 15.92
C HIS A 160 -16.24 16.87 16.10
N TYR A 161 -16.42 16.41 17.34
CA TYR A 161 -16.32 15.00 17.71
C TYR A 161 -17.27 14.10 16.92
N GLU A 162 -18.52 14.51 16.70
CA GLU A 162 -19.51 13.69 16.00
C GLU A 162 -19.11 13.42 14.55
N THR A 163 -18.82 14.47 13.79
CA THR A 163 -18.35 14.37 12.39
C THR A 163 -17.03 13.62 12.31
N ALA A 164 -16.07 13.95 13.18
CA ALA A 164 -14.77 13.30 13.22
C ALA A 164 -14.87 11.79 13.55
N ALA A 165 -15.72 11.41 14.51
CA ALA A 165 -15.91 10.01 14.87
C ALA A 165 -16.52 9.19 13.73
N VAL A 166 -17.47 9.75 12.97
CA VAL A 166 -18.03 9.08 11.78
C VAL A 166 -16.97 9.00 10.67
N TYR A 167 -16.21 10.08 10.44
CA TYR A 167 -15.13 10.16 9.46
C TYR A 167 -14.06 9.08 9.69
N TYR A 168 -13.46 9.02 10.88
CA TYR A 168 -12.40 8.05 11.17
C TYR A 168 -12.89 6.60 11.19
N ARG A 169 -14.13 6.35 11.65
CA ARG A 169 -14.72 5.00 11.59
C ARG A 169 -14.96 4.54 10.16
N THR A 170 -15.34 5.45 9.27
CA THR A 170 -15.54 5.15 7.84
C THR A 170 -14.22 4.78 7.18
N ILE A 171 -13.16 5.56 7.43
CA ILE A 171 -11.80 5.24 6.94
C ILE A 171 -11.32 3.90 7.49
N TYR A 172 -11.50 3.66 8.80
CA TYR A 172 -11.16 2.38 9.42
C TYR A 172 -11.91 1.22 8.73
N ARG A 173 -13.21 1.39 8.48
CA ARG A 173 -14.05 0.37 7.86
C ARG A 173 -13.62 0.08 6.42
N ILE A 174 -13.25 1.09 5.64
CA ILE A 174 -12.69 0.90 4.29
C ILE A 174 -11.46 0.00 4.36
N PHE A 175 -10.50 0.31 5.24
CA PHE A 175 -9.31 -0.54 5.37
C PHE A 175 -9.60 -1.93 5.92
N GLN A 176 -10.58 -2.07 6.82
CA GLN A 176 -11.03 -3.37 7.31
C GLN A 176 -11.61 -4.23 6.18
N ILE A 177 -12.43 -3.66 5.29
CA ILE A 177 -12.99 -4.36 4.12
C ILE A 177 -11.86 -4.84 3.18
N ILE A 178 -10.87 -3.98 2.94
CA ILE A 178 -9.69 -4.31 2.12
C ILE A 178 -8.85 -5.43 2.77
N ASP A 179 -8.72 -5.45 4.08
CA ASP A 179 -7.90 -6.44 4.79
C ASP A 179 -8.59 -7.80 4.89
N GLU A 180 -9.89 -7.81 5.19
CA GLU A 180 -10.67 -9.03 5.45
C GLU A 180 -11.10 -9.77 4.17
N THR A 181 -11.06 -9.12 3.00
CA THR A 181 -11.40 -9.78 1.74
C THR A 181 -10.42 -10.90 1.38
N LYS A 182 -10.92 -11.91 0.66
CA LYS A 182 -10.17 -13.08 0.19
C LYS A 182 -9.49 -12.87 -1.17
N CYS A 183 -9.51 -11.64 -1.69
CA CYS A 183 -8.86 -11.35 -2.96
C CYS A 183 -7.33 -11.40 -2.86
N GLU A 184 -6.68 -11.35 -4.02
CA GLU A 184 -5.22 -11.34 -4.14
C GLU A 184 -4.62 -10.11 -3.45
N GLU A 185 -3.45 -10.27 -2.81
CA GLU A 185 -2.80 -9.20 -2.05
C GLU A 185 -2.51 -7.95 -2.90
N ASP A 186 -2.18 -8.15 -4.19
CA ASP A 186 -1.95 -7.06 -5.13
C ASP A 186 -3.20 -6.17 -5.30
N LYS A 187 -4.40 -6.77 -5.30
CA LYS A 187 -5.66 -6.02 -5.34
C LYS A 187 -5.91 -5.25 -4.05
N LYS A 188 -5.57 -5.82 -2.89
CA LYS A 188 -5.69 -5.11 -1.61
C LYS A 188 -4.81 -3.86 -1.61
N VAL A 189 -3.57 -3.99 -2.08
CA VAL A 189 -2.63 -2.88 -2.23
C VAL A 189 -3.16 -1.84 -3.24
N GLU A 190 -3.81 -2.27 -4.32
CA GLU A 190 -4.47 -1.38 -5.28
C GLU A 190 -5.57 -0.55 -4.63
N TYR A 191 -6.53 -1.17 -3.94
CA TYR A 191 -7.60 -0.45 -3.22
C TYR A 191 -7.06 0.51 -2.16
N ALA A 192 -6.04 0.10 -1.41
CA ALA A 192 -5.41 0.97 -0.42
C ALA A 192 -4.69 2.16 -1.06
N LYS A 193 -4.09 2.00 -2.25
CA LYS A 193 -3.52 3.10 -3.04
C LYS A 193 -4.60 4.05 -3.54
N ILE A 194 -5.74 3.53 -4.01
CA ILE A 194 -6.89 4.36 -4.43
C ILE A 194 -7.39 5.19 -3.25
N MET A 195 -7.62 4.56 -2.08
CA MET A 195 -8.02 5.27 -0.86
C MET A 195 -6.99 6.33 -0.46
N ARG A 196 -5.70 5.99 -0.47
CA ARG A 196 -4.63 6.95 -0.14
C ARG A 196 -4.60 8.14 -1.10
N ALA A 197 -4.92 7.94 -2.38
CA ALA A 197 -4.97 9.03 -3.36
C ALA A 197 -6.10 10.03 -3.10
N GLN A 198 -7.13 9.65 -2.34
CA GLN A 198 -8.21 10.58 -1.94
C GLN A 198 -7.84 11.45 -0.74
N LEU A 199 -6.85 11.05 0.07
CA LEU A 199 -6.46 11.74 1.30
C LEU A 199 -5.54 12.93 1.00
N THR A 200 -5.90 14.10 1.52
CA THR A 200 -5.03 15.28 1.50
C THR A 200 -3.87 15.16 2.49
N SER A 201 -2.82 15.99 2.34
CA SER A 201 -1.72 16.06 3.31
C SER A 201 -2.22 16.34 4.73
N THR A 202 -3.20 17.24 4.87
CA THR A 202 -3.88 17.52 6.13
C THR A 202 -4.53 16.28 6.73
N GLU A 203 -5.30 15.54 5.93
CA GLU A 203 -5.98 14.33 6.39
C GLU A 203 -4.98 13.25 6.83
N LEU A 204 -3.85 13.11 6.14
CA LEU A 204 -2.78 12.20 6.57
C LEU A 204 -2.21 12.59 7.94
N VAL A 205 -1.97 13.87 8.17
CA VAL A 205 -1.49 14.39 9.47
C VAL A 205 -2.54 14.17 10.57
N MET A 206 -3.80 14.47 10.28
CA MET A 206 -4.93 14.24 11.18
C MET A 206 -5.11 12.74 11.51
N LEU A 207 -4.98 11.85 10.53
CA LEU A 207 -5.01 10.40 10.72
C LEU A 207 -3.85 9.91 11.59
N ARG A 208 -2.64 10.46 11.39
CA ARG A 208 -1.47 10.16 12.25
C ARG A 208 -1.79 10.48 13.71
N TYR A 209 -2.30 11.67 14.02
CA TYR A 209 -2.61 12.02 15.40
C TYR A 209 -3.81 11.24 15.95
N ASN A 210 -4.85 11.02 15.16
CA ASN A 210 -5.96 10.15 15.53
C ASN A 210 -5.46 8.78 15.99
N ALA A 211 -4.59 8.16 15.19
CA ALA A 211 -4.01 6.86 15.48
C ALA A 211 -3.12 6.86 16.73
N MET A 212 -2.62 8.01 17.19
CA MET A 212 -1.88 8.10 18.46
C MET A 212 -2.80 8.08 19.69
N THR A 213 -4.09 8.38 19.53
CA THR A 213 -5.09 8.38 20.61
C THR A 213 -5.61 6.98 20.93
N LEU A 214 -6.40 6.86 22.01
CA LEU A 214 -7.12 5.63 22.34
C LEU A 214 -8.17 5.28 21.28
N TYR A 215 -8.82 6.28 20.68
CA TYR A 215 -9.88 6.09 19.68
C TYR A 215 -9.33 5.50 18.37
N GLY A 216 -8.14 5.93 17.94
CA GLY A 216 -7.52 5.49 16.69
C GLY A 216 -6.56 4.30 16.81
N LEU A 217 -6.48 3.66 17.99
CA LEU A 217 -5.46 2.62 18.27
C LEU A 217 -5.49 1.46 17.26
N LYS A 218 -6.69 1.01 16.87
CA LYS A 218 -6.87 -0.10 15.93
C LYS A 218 -6.43 0.26 14.50
N SER A 219 -6.55 1.53 14.12
CA SER A 219 -6.17 2.00 12.78
C SER A 219 -4.68 1.87 12.50
N LYS A 220 -3.83 1.85 13.54
CA LYS A 220 -2.36 1.73 13.40
C LYS A 220 -1.94 0.53 12.54
N GLN A 221 -2.60 -0.61 12.72
CA GLN A 221 -2.30 -1.83 11.97
C GLN A 221 -2.47 -1.59 10.46
N TYR A 222 -3.62 -1.04 10.06
CA TYR A 222 -3.91 -0.77 8.66
C TYR A 222 -3.04 0.34 8.07
N LEU A 223 -2.84 1.42 8.82
CA LEU A 223 -1.99 2.55 8.39
C LEU A 223 -0.55 2.08 8.09
N ASN A 224 0.00 1.17 8.90
CA ASN A 224 1.31 0.59 8.70
C ASN A 224 1.33 -0.48 7.58
N SER A 225 0.34 -1.38 7.54
CA SER A 225 0.30 -2.50 6.59
C SER A 225 0.18 -2.00 5.16
N TYR A 226 -0.66 -1.00 4.93
CA TYR A 226 -0.86 -0.38 3.61
C TYR A 226 -0.02 0.86 3.36
N ASN A 227 0.81 1.24 4.33
CA ASN A 227 1.66 2.43 4.26
C ASN A 227 0.88 3.70 3.84
N ILE A 228 -0.20 3.99 4.56
CA ILE A 228 -1.11 5.09 4.22
C ILE A 228 -0.41 6.44 4.43
N LEU A 229 0.44 6.54 5.46
CA LEU A 229 1.08 7.79 5.88
C LEU A 229 2.36 8.15 5.11
N LYS A 230 2.69 7.40 4.03
CA LYS A 230 3.92 7.57 3.23
C LYS A 230 4.25 9.02 2.87
N HIS A 231 3.22 9.77 2.49
CA HIS A 231 3.36 11.10 1.90
C HIS A 231 3.25 12.25 2.91
N ILE A 232 3.26 11.96 4.22
CA ILE A 232 3.31 13.03 5.25
C ILE A 232 4.63 13.78 5.13
N GLN A 233 4.55 15.05 4.78
CA GLN A 233 5.72 15.92 4.76
C GLN A 233 6.19 16.21 6.19
N PRO A 234 7.50 16.09 6.50
CA PRO A 234 8.00 16.31 7.86
C PRO A 234 7.59 17.65 8.46
N PHE A 235 7.71 18.75 7.71
CA PHE A 235 7.35 20.08 8.19
C PHE A 235 5.83 20.33 8.26
N ASP A 236 4.99 19.37 7.83
CA ASP A 236 3.55 19.38 8.08
C ASP A 236 3.17 18.79 9.44
N LEU A 237 4.14 18.29 10.22
CA LEU A 237 3.97 17.89 11.62
C LEU A 237 4.15 19.07 12.60
N LEU A 238 3.26 19.15 13.60
CA LEU A 238 3.28 20.19 14.64
C LEU A 238 4.61 20.21 15.38
N GLU A 239 5.18 19.02 15.61
CA GLU A 239 6.42 18.86 16.34
C GLU A 239 7.62 19.55 15.66
N MET A 240 7.49 19.85 14.35
CA MET A 240 8.47 20.59 13.56
C MET A 240 8.28 22.11 13.54
N LYS A 241 7.24 22.65 14.21
CA LYS A 241 6.89 24.09 14.20
C LYS A 241 8.09 25.00 14.50
N LYS A 242 8.93 24.63 15.48
CA LYS A 242 10.15 25.37 15.87
C LYS A 242 11.06 25.66 14.67
N TRP A 243 11.34 24.64 13.84
CA TRP A 243 12.24 24.76 12.71
C TRP A 243 11.53 25.27 11.45
N ARG A 244 10.22 25.00 11.32
CA ARG A 244 9.39 25.54 10.23
C ARG A 244 9.41 27.07 10.18
N ALA A 245 9.47 27.73 11.34
CA ALA A 245 9.48 29.19 11.44
C ALA A 245 10.67 29.87 10.72
N SER A 246 11.79 29.16 10.54
CA SER A 246 12.98 29.70 9.86
C SER A 246 12.96 29.52 8.34
N LEU A 247 11.90 28.92 7.76
CA LEU A 247 11.83 28.60 6.34
C LEU A 247 10.73 29.40 5.64
N ASN A 248 11.02 29.90 4.45
CA ASN A 248 9.98 30.34 3.53
C ASN A 248 9.31 29.14 2.81
N ILE A 249 8.27 29.41 2.02
CA ILE A 249 7.48 28.37 1.34
C ILE A 249 8.35 27.50 0.41
N GLN A 250 9.27 28.12 -0.34
CA GLN A 250 10.14 27.39 -1.28
C GLN A 250 11.14 26.53 -0.51
N GLU A 251 11.77 27.07 0.53
CA GLU A 251 12.73 26.34 1.35
C GLU A 251 12.08 25.20 2.12
N MET A 252 10.86 25.39 2.63
CA MET A 252 10.07 24.35 3.26
C MET A 252 9.79 23.19 2.29
N SER A 253 9.44 23.50 1.03
CA SER A 253 9.27 22.48 -0.01
C SER A 253 10.57 21.71 -0.28
N LEU A 254 11.70 22.42 -0.44
CA LEU A 254 13.03 21.81 -0.59
C LEU A 254 13.40 20.91 0.59
N ALA A 255 13.13 21.38 1.82
CA ALA A 255 13.39 20.64 3.04
C ALA A 255 12.55 19.37 3.12
N ASN A 256 11.25 19.46 2.83
CA ASN A 256 10.35 18.30 2.78
C ASN A 256 10.79 17.27 1.73
N MET A 257 11.15 17.71 0.52
CA MET A 257 11.65 16.81 -0.53
C MET A 257 12.97 16.14 -0.11
N THR A 258 13.90 16.90 0.45
CA THR A 258 15.20 16.40 0.91
C THR A 258 15.01 15.33 1.98
N LEU A 259 14.23 15.62 3.03
CA LEU A 259 13.99 14.69 4.14
C LEU A 259 13.18 13.45 3.71
N GLN A 260 12.24 13.60 2.77
CA GLN A 260 11.56 12.45 2.17
C GLN A 260 12.51 11.54 1.39
N ASN A 261 13.44 12.13 0.65
CA ASN A 261 14.47 11.35 -0.05
C ASN A 261 15.40 10.65 0.96
N VAL A 262 15.75 11.29 2.08
CA VAL A 262 16.47 10.61 3.17
C VAL A 262 15.71 9.40 3.70
N ARG A 263 14.39 9.50 3.93
CA ARG A 263 13.56 8.34 4.33
C ARG A 263 13.59 7.23 3.28
N PHE A 264 13.44 7.59 2.01
CA PHE A 264 13.49 6.64 0.89
C PHE A 264 14.84 5.91 0.81
N LEU A 265 15.95 6.67 0.81
CA LEU A 265 17.30 6.10 0.74
C LEU A 265 17.61 5.22 1.96
N ALA A 266 17.17 5.62 3.16
CA ALA A 266 17.31 4.81 4.36
C ALA A 266 16.53 3.50 4.28
N LYS A 267 15.27 3.56 3.81
CA LYS A 267 14.46 2.36 3.61
C LYS A 267 15.09 1.41 2.61
N ASP A 268 15.45 1.95 1.45
CA ASP A 268 16.05 1.18 0.36
C ASP A 268 17.37 0.53 0.80
N LEU A 269 18.21 1.25 1.54
CA LEU A 269 19.44 0.70 2.11
C LEU A 269 19.20 -0.48 3.06
N LEU A 270 18.11 -0.43 3.85
CA LEU A 270 17.73 -1.47 4.80
C LEU A 270 17.06 -2.70 4.15
N THR A 271 16.78 -2.68 2.84
CA THR A 271 16.31 -3.87 2.11
C THR A 271 17.42 -4.92 1.95
N GLY A 272 18.68 -4.48 2.02
CA GLY A 272 19.85 -5.32 1.76
C GLY A 272 20.14 -5.58 0.28
N GLU A 273 19.37 -4.99 -0.65
CA GLU A 273 19.59 -5.15 -2.09
C GLU A 273 20.72 -4.25 -2.64
N SER A 274 21.15 -3.25 -1.86
CA SER A 274 22.22 -2.31 -2.24
C SER A 274 23.60 -2.93 -2.06
N GLU A 275 24.45 -2.91 -3.10
CA GLU A 275 25.86 -3.35 -3.04
C GLU A 275 26.67 -2.61 -1.97
N LYS A 276 26.34 -1.34 -1.74
CA LYS A 276 27.00 -0.48 -0.75
C LYS A 276 26.13 -0.32 0.47
N LEU A 277 26.77 -0.35 1.65
CA LEU A 277 26.14 -0.04 2.94
C LEU A 277 25.97 1.47 3.19
N TYR A 278 26.03 2.28 2.13
CA TYR A 278 25.73 3.69 2.20
C TYR A 278 25.06 4.19 0.94
N LYS A 279 24.25 5.23 1.10
CA LYS A 279 23.68 6.05 0.02
C LYS A 279 23.94 7.51 0.33
N GLN A 280 24.06 8.33 -0.70
CA GLN A 280 24.31 9.76 -0.49
C GLN A 280 23.68 10.61 -1.58
N MET A 281 23.37 11.84 -1.21
CA MET A 281 23.08 12.95 -2.11
C MET A 281 24.05 14.07 -1.78
N LYS A 282 24.59 14.71 -2.82
CA LYS A 282 25.58 15.77 -2.65
C LYS A 282 25.45 16.82 -3.73
N ASP A 283 25.81 18.04 -3.37
CA ASP A 283 26.20 19.09 -4.30
C ASP A 283 27.59 19.61 -3.91
N ASN A 284 27.98 20.81 -4.38
CA ASN A 284 29.30 21.37 -4.09
C ASN A 284 29.48 21.72 -2.60
N ARG A 285 28.41 22.09 -1.90
CA ARG A 285 28.46 22.57 -0.51
C ARG A 285 27.96 21.53 0.48
N TYR A 286 26.95 20.77 0.11
CA TYR A 286 26.23 19.87 1.00
C TYR A 286 26.43 18.41 0.62
N CYS A 287 26.60 17.56 1.63
CA CYS A 287 26.51 16.12 1.47
C CYS A 287 25.65 15.51 2.57
N LEU A 288 24.55 14.87 2.18
CA LEU A 288 23.73 14.03 3.03
C LEU A 288 24.06 12.57 2.73
N ARG A 289 24.57 11.86 3.73
CA ARG A 289 24.99 10.47 3.61
C ARG A 289 24.27 9.60 4.63
N ILE A 290 23.66 8.53 4.15
CA ILE A 290 22.96 7.53 4.95
C ILE A 290 23.82 6.27 4.95
N GLU A 291 24.10 5.71 6.12
CA GLU A 291 24.93 4.50 6.27
C GLU A 291 24.26 3.47 7.18
N THR A 292 24.59 2.21 6.97
CA THR A 292 24.20 1.09 7.81
C THR A 292 25.39 0.15 8.05
N ASN A 293 25.28 -0.77 9.00
CA ASN A 293 26.25 -1.84 9.19
C ASN A 293 25.80 -3.15 8.50
N ASP A 294 26.68 -4.15 8.44
CA ASP A 294 26.42 -5.43 7.75
C ASP A 294 25.18 -6.18 8.28
N THR A 295 24.84 -5.98 9.56
CA THR A 295 23.67 -6.61 10.19
C THR A 295 22.41 -5.76 10.10
N TYR A 296 22.48 -4.58 9.47
CA TYR A 296 21.41 -3.59 9.38
C TYR A 296 20.84 -3.13 10.74
N SER A 297 21.57 -3.37 11.82
CA SER A 297 21.17 -3.05 13.19
C SER A 297 21.53 -1.63 13.61
N LYS A 298 22.27 -0.91 12.77
CA LYS A 298 22.65 0.49 12.97
C LYS A 298 22.30 1.29 11.71
N LEU A 299 21.67 2.45 11.89
CA LEU A 299 21.38 3.38 10.81
C LEU A 299 21.92 4.76 11.20
N MET A 300 22.60 5.41 10.27
CA MET A 300 23.23 6.71 10.48
C MET A 300 22.86 7.66 9.34
N VAL A 301 22.63 8.93 9.67
CA VAL A 301 22.51 10.03 8.71
C VAL A 301 23.55 11.09 9.09
N MET A 302 24.40 11.45 8.12
CA MET A 302 25.41 12.49 8.23
C MET A 302 25.06 13.64 7.30
N VAL A 303 24.95 14.85 7.85
CA VAL A 303 24.86 16.11 7.11
C VAL A 303 26.24 16.77 7.16
N SER A 304 26.85 16.99 6.00
CA SER A 304 28.12 17.70 5.88
C SER A 304 27.90 18.99 5.11
N ILE A 305 28.37 20.10 5.66
CA ILE A 305 28.29 21.45 5.09
C ILE A 305 29.72 21.99 4.98
N ASP A 306 30.17 22.20 3.75
CA ASP A 306 31.47 22.81 3.47
C ASP A 306 31.32 24.34 3.50
N ASN A 307 31.84 24.99 4.54
CA ASN A 307 31.70 26.43 4.70
C ASN A 307 32.62 27.24 3.77
N THR A 308 33.48 26.58 2.99
CA THR A 308 34.34 27.25 1.99
C THR A 308 33.60 27.55 0.69
N PHE A 309 32.46 26.89 0.43
CA PHE A 309 31.64 27.11 -0.75
C PHE A 309 30.44 28.02 -0.45
N VAL A 310 30.11 28.88 -1.42
CA VAL A 310 28.86 29.66 -1.40
C VAL A 310 27.73 28.80 -1.94
N THR A 311 26.54 28.84 -1.31
CA THR A 311 25.39 28.08 -1.79
C THR A 311 24.90 28.60 -3.14
N PRO A 312 24.81 27.75 -4.18
CA PRO A 312 24.14 28.11 -5.41
C PRO A 312 22.64 28.32 -5.18
N LYS A 313 22.03 29.33 -5.81
CA LYS A 313 20.58 29.59 -5.72
C LYS A 313 19.69 28.40 -6.09
N TYR A 314 20.20 27.49 -6.92
CA TYR A 314 19.50 26.29 -7.38
C TYR A 314 19.81 25.04 -6.54
N SER A 315 20.59 25.16 -5.45
CA SER A 315 20.84 24.02 -4.57
C SER A 315 19.54 23.54 -3.95
N GLN A 316 19.31 22.22 -4.04
CA GLN A 316 18.16 21.57 -3.42
C GLN A 316 18.26 21.53 -1.89
N MET A 317 19.45 21.82 -1.34
CA MET A 317 19.77 21.78 0.09
C MET A 317 20.03 23.18 0.68
N LEU A 318 19.73 24.25 -0.07
CA LEU A 318 19.88 25.65 0.38
C LEU A 318 19.15 25.93 1.71
N TRP A 319 18.03 25.24 1.97
CA TRP A 319 17.26 25.38 3.20
C TRP A 319 18.08 25.09 4.48
N LEU A 320 19.19 24.33 4.38
CA LEU A 320 20.10 24.05 5.50
C LEU A 320 20.83 25.30 6.01
N ASP A 321 20.97 26.35 5.18
CA ASP A 321 21.59 27.62 5.59
C ASP A 321 20.77 28.40 6.63
N ASN A 322 19.49 28.07 6.79
CA ASN A 322 18.61 28.74 7.75
C ASN A 322 18.80 28.28 9.20
N TYR A 323 19.73 27.36 9.46
CA TYR A 323 19.95 26.77 10.77
C TYR A 323 21.40 26.86 11.21
N THR A 324 21.58 27.19 12.49
CA THR A 324 22.86 26.97 13.17
C THR A 324 23.16 25.46 13.27
N PRO A 325 24.43 25.06 13.45
CA PRO A 325 24.78 23.65 13.65
C PRO A 325 24.02 22.99 14.81
N ASP A 326 23.72 23.74 15.88
CA ASP A 326 22.97 23.27 17.04
C ASP A 326 21.50 23.02 16.72
N GLU A 327 20.86 23.94 15.99
CA GLU A 327 19.47 23.79 15.56
C GLU A 327 19.29 22.64 14.58
N LEU A 328 20.24 22.48 13.66
CA LEU A 328 20.22 21.41 12.67
C LEU A 328 20.48 20.04 13.32
N GLU A 329 21.35 19.96 14.32
CA GLU A 329 21.54 18.73 15.12
C GLU A 329 20.25 18.34 15.86
N ASP A 330 19.62 19.29 16.55
CA ASP A 330 18.35 19.07 17.27
C ASP A 330 17.22 18.63 16.30
N MET A 331 17.09 19.30 15.16
CA MET A 331 16.11 18.97 14.12
C MET A 331 16.34 17.58 13.54
N MET A 332 17.57 17.28 13.10
CA MET A 332 17.89 15.99 12.50
C MET A 332 17.72 14.85 13.50
N ASN A 333 18.07 15.08 14.78
CA ASN A 333 17.84 14.11 15.84
C ASN A 333 16.34 13.81 16.00
N TYR A 334 15.49 14.84 16.00
CA TYR A 334 14.03 14.65 16.12
C TYR A 334 13.42 14.02 14.85
N PHE A 335 13.79 14.48 13.66
CA PHE A 335 13.34 13.90 12.39
C PHE A 335 13.69 12.41 12.29
N PHE A 336 14.90 12.05 12.71
CA PHE A 336 15.34 10.67 12.68
C PHE A 336 14.64 9.81 13.74
N TYR A 337 14.41 10.36 14.94
CA TYR A 337 13.59 9.73 15.96
C TYR A 337 12.14 9.49 15.49
N ASP A 338 11.51 10.50 14.86
CA ASP A 338 10.18 10.37 14.26
C ASP A 338 10.16 9.26 13.20
N THR A 339 11.12 9.27 12.27
CA THR A 339 11.21 8.32 11.17
C THR A 339 11.36 6.87 11.65
N VAL A 340 12.19 6.62 12.66
CA VAL A 340 12.46 5.26 13.17
C VAL A 340 11.38 4.77 14.13
N CYS A 341 10.80 5.66 14.94
CA CYS A 341 9.91 5.28 16.04
C CYS A 341 8.46 5.74 15.83
N LEU A 342 8.24 7.03 15.57
CA LEU A 342 6.90 7.62 15.67
C LEU A 342 6.04 7.42 14.43
N SER A 343 6.65 7.45 13.24
CA SER A 343 6.01 7.25 11.93
C SER A 343 5.23 5.94 11.83
N ASN A 344 5.72 4.90 12.50
CA ASN A 344 5.14 3.56 12.57
C ASN A 344 4.48 3.26 13.92
N PHE A 345 4.22 4.29 14.74
CA PHE A 345 3.59 4.18 16.06
C PHE A 345 4.35 3.30 17.06
N ASN A 346 5.67 3.17 16.94
CA ASN A 346 6.55 2.30 17.73
C ASN A 346 6.26 0.79 17.56
N MET A 347 5.67 0.41 16.42
CA MET A 347 5.32 -0.99 16.14
C MET A 347 6.48 -1.77 15.52
N PHE A 348 7.38 -1.10 14.79
CA PHE A 348 8.41 -1.79 14.01
C PHE A 348 9.70 -2.00 14.80
N ASN A 349 10.04 -1.02 15.65
CA ASN A 349 11.21 -1.08 16.52
C ASN A 349 10.78 -0.85 17.97
N LYS A 350 11.16 -1.75 18.88
CA LYS A 350 10.92 -1.57 20.31
C LYS A 350 11.80 -0.46 20.85
N ARG A 351 11.20 0.66 21.26
CA ARG A 351 11.93 1.87 21.70
C ARG A 351 13.00 1.62 22.77
N THR A 352 12.78 0.68 23.69
CA THR A 352 13.72 0.32 24.77
C THR A 352 15.02 -0.29 24.26
N ASP A 353 14.97 -0.91 23.09
CA ASP A 353 16.10 -1.64 22.50
C ASP A 353 16.95 -0.70 21.62
N LEU A 354 16.49 0.53 21.37
CA LEU A 354 17.16 1.52 20.54
C LEU A 354 18.01 2.48 21.36
N HIS A 355 19.25 2.68 20.91
CA HIS A 355 20.14 3.72 21.40
C HIS A 355 20.32 4.79 20.32
N PHE A 356 19.92 6.03 20.62
CA PHE A 356 20.12 7.17 19.74
C PHE A 356 21.37 7.92 20.16
N HIS A 357 22.16 8.34 19.18
CA HIS A 357 23.38 9.12 19.40
C HIS A 357 23.52 10.17 18.32
N HIS A 358 23.86 11.39 18.72
CA HIS A 358 24.11 12.50 17.82
C HIS A 358 25.41 13.21 18.23
N ILE A 359 26.17 13.62 17.22
CA ILE A 359 27.41 14.39 17.37
C ILE A 359 27.44 15.46 16.29
N LYS A 360 27.73 16.69 16.68
CA LYS A 360 28.25 17.74 15.79
C LYS A 360 29.77 17.84 15.87
N LYS A 361 30.41 18.05 14.72
CA LYS A 361 31.82 18.39 14.58
C LYS A 361 31.91 19.65 13.73
N ILE A 362 32.58 20.68 14.23
CA ILE A 362 32.73 21.95 13.54
C ILE A 362 34.22 22.21 13.38
N VAL A 363 34.68 22.31 12.14
CA VAL A 363 36.02 22.80 11.81
C VAL A 363 35.87 24.29 11.43
N PRO A 364 36.50 25.23 12.16
CA PRO A 364 36.47 26.65 11.80
C PRO A 364 36.87 26.85 10.33
N ASP A 365 36.08 27.62 9.58
CA ASP A 365 36.25 27.90 8.14
C ASP A 365 36.36 26.65 7.23
N GLY A 366 35.90 25.49 7.72
CA GLY A 366 36.00 24.21 7.03
C GLY A 366 34.69 23.44 7.02
N LEU A 367 34.78 22.13 7.24
CA LEU A 367 33.63 21.22 7.20
C LEU A 367 32.88 21.21 8.54
N THR A 368 31.59 21.51 8.50
CA THR A 368 30.65 21.19 9.58
C THR A 368 30.01 19.84 9.29
N THR A 369 30.05 18.91 10.25
CA THR A 369 29.41 17.60 10.13
C THR A 369 28.48 17.34 11.30
N ILE A 370 27.23 17.03 11.01
CA ILE A 370 26.21 16.61 11.98
C ILE A 370 25.89 15.15 11.70
N THR A 371 26.08 14.31 12.69
CA THR A 371 25.80 12.88 12.61
C THR A 371 24.69 12.53 13.57
N VAL A 372 23.64 11.88 13.09
CA VAL A 372 22.61 11.27 13.93
C VAL A 372 22.58 9.79 13.61
N SER A 373 22.56 8.95 14.63
CA SER A 373 22.56 7.51 14.48
C SER A 373 21.63 6.83 15.49
N VAL A 374 21.13 5.67 15.10
CA VAL A 374 20.38 4.76 15.96
C VAL A 374 21.00 3.38 15.84
N GLU A 375 21.09 2.69 16.96
CA GLU A 375 21.59 1.33 17.03
C GLU A 375 20.63 0.47 17.86
N ASN A 376 20.31 -0.71 17.35
CA ASN A 376 19.57 -1.72 18.10
C ASN A 376 20.55 -2.51 18.98
N LYS A 377 20.43 -2.34 20.30
CA LYS A 377 21.33 -2.97 21.29
C LYS A 377 21.33 -4.49 21.26
N LYS A 378 20.32 -5.11 20.65
CA LYS A 378 20.20 -6.56 20.51
C LYS A 378 20.71 -7.08 19.16
N GLY A 379 21.25 -6.20 18.30
CA GLY A 379 21.73 -6.57 16.97
C GLY A 379 20.63 -6.86 15.95
N ASN A 380 19.36 -6.61 16.27
CA ASN A 380 18.27 -6.82 15.32
C ASN A 380 18.26 -5.73 14.24
N PRO A 381 17.95 -6.07 12.97
CA PRO A 381 17.80 -5.10 11.90
C PRO A 381 16.79 -4.00 12.23
N ILE A 382 17.11 -2.76 11.88
CA ILE A 382 16.22 -1.62 12.00
C ILE A 382 15.16 -1.72 10.90
N LYS A 383 13.90 -1.49 11.26
CA LYS A 383 12.77 -1.50 10.32
C LYS A 383 12.13 -0.13 10.22
N LEU A 384 11.91 0.39 9.02
CA LEU A 384 11.21 1.66 8.80
C LEU A 384 9.79 1.40 8.28
N SER A 385 8.88 2.36 8.48
CA SER A 385 7.55 2.34 7.84
C SER A 385 7.74 2.15 6.34
N ASN A 386 6.90 1.30 5.74
CA ASN A 386 7.02 0.95 4.32
C ASN A 386 6.82 2.15 3.39
#